data_AF-A0A7G5ZSE5-F1
#
_entry.id   AF-A0A7G5ZSE5-F1
#
_cell.length_a   1.000
_cell.length_b   1.000
_cell.length_c   1.000
_cell.angle_alpha   90.00
_cell.angle_beta   90.00
_cell.angle_gamma   90.00
#
_symmetry.space_group_name_H-M   'P 1'
#
loop_
_entity.id
_entity.type
_entity.pdbx_description
1 polymer ?
#
loop_
_entity_poly.entity_id
_entity_poly.type
_entity_poly.pdbx_seq_one_letter_code
_entity_poly.pdbx_strand_id
1 'polypeptide(L)' 'MAGAAAAGHLGGPVLLTEPGALPAVVSAELARLKPQRIVILGGTGAVSEAVKKQAETYIRR' A
#
# COMPACT_ATOMS: atom_id res chain seq x y z
N MET A 1 -1.91 16.32 2.16
CA MET A 1 -2.98 15.60 1.42
C MET A 1 -2.61 15.17 -0.01
N ALA A 2 -1.33 15.09 -0.39
CA ALA A 2 -0.94 14.68 -1.75
C ALA A 2 -1.32 13.23 -2.10
N GLY A 3 -1.31 12.33 -1.11
CA GLY A 3 -1.63 10.91 -1.32
C GLY A 3 -3.07 10.62 -1.70
N ALA A 4 -4.03 11.36 -1.14
CA ALA A 4 -5.46 11.20 -1.46
C ALA A 4 -5.79 11.63 -2.89
N ALA A 5 -5.18 12.72 -3.37
CA ALA A 5 -5.33 13.18 -4.74
C ALA A 5 -4.76 12.19 -5.76
N ALA A 6 -3.58 11.61 -5.48
CA ALA A 6 -2.96 10.60 -6.33
C ALA A 6 -3.81 9.31 -6.40
N ALA A 7 -4.37 8.87 -5.28
CA ALA A 7 -5.25 7.71 -5.22
C ALA A 7 -6.54 7.91 -6.03
N GLY A 8 -7.18 9.07 -5.89
CA GLY A 8 -8.36 9.43 -6.69
C GLY A 8 -8.07 9.48 -8.20
N HIS A 9 -6.90 9.99 -8.60
CA HIS A 9 -6.51 10.04 -10.01
C HIS A 9 -6.17 8.66 -10.59
N LEU A 10 -5.56 7.77 -9.79
CA LEU A 10 -5.21 6.41 -10.19
C LEU A 10 -6.38 5.41 -10.04
N GLY A 11 -7.53 5.84 -9.53
CA GLY A 11 -8.71 5.01 -9.35
C GLY A 11 -8.60 3.98 -8.22
N GLY A 12 -7.70 4.21 -7.24
CA GLY A 12 -7.46 3.29 -6.12
C GLY A 12 -7.75 3.92 -4.76
N PRO A 13 -8.01 3.12 -3.71
CA PRO A 13 -8.13 3.64 -2.35
C PRO A 13 -6.76 4.01 -1.75
N VAL A 14 -6.74 4.93 -0.80
CA VAL A 14 -5.58 5.13 0.10
C VAL A 14 -5.71 4.16 1.27
N LEU A 15 -4.68 3.36 1.51
CA LEU A 15 -4.57 2.50 2.69
C LEU A 15 -3.42 2.99 3.59
N LEU A 16 -3.60 2.92 4.90
CA LEU A 16 -2.61 3.38 5.88
C LEU A 16 -1.84 2.21 6.47
N THR A 17 -0.51 2.33 6.54
CA THR A 17 0.39 1.32 7.11
C THR A 17 1.11 1.86 8.32
N GLU A 18 1.54 0.96 9.20
CA GLU A 18 2.58 1.29 10.16
C GLU A 18 3.96 1.24 9.47
N PRO A 19 4.98 1.93 10.01
CA PRO A 19 6.31 1.95 9.38
C PRO A 19 6.95 0.57 9.25
N GLY A 20 6.69 -0.34 10.18
CA GLY A 20 7.35 -1.65 10.26
C GLY A 20 6.58 -2.81 9.63
N ALA A 21 5.26 -2.73 9.51
CA ALA A 21 4.43 -3.84 9.05
C ALA A 21 3.11 -3.36 8.43
N LEU A 22 2.57 -4.17 7.50
CA LEU A 22 1.21 -4.00 7.02
C LEU A 22 0.21 -4.49 8.09
N PRO A 23 -0.73 -3.63 8.54
CA PRO A 23 -1.81 -4.08 9.41
C PRO A 23 -2.64 -5.18 8.75
N ALA A 24 -3.23 -6.06 9.56
CA ALA A 24 -4.06 -7.16 9.07
C ALA A 24 -5.24 -6.67 8.22
N VAL A 25 -5.84 -5.53 8.60
CA VAL A 25 -6.93 -4.88 7.84
C VAL A 25 -6.48 -4.44 6.44
N VAL A 26 -5.27 -3.90 6.30
CA VAL A 26 -4.73 -3.49 4.99
C VAL A 26 -4.39 -4.70 4.15
N SER A 27 -3.85 -5.76 4.76
CA SER A 27 -3.57 -7.02 4.07
C SER A 27 -4.86 -7.66 3.52
N ALA A 28 -5.94 -7.65 4.30
CA ALA A 28 -7.25 -8.11 3.87
C ALA A 28 -7.82 -7.28 2.71
N GLU A 29 -7.69 -5.95 2.78
CA GLU A 29 -8.13 -5.08 1.68
C GLU A 29 -7.29 -5.28 0.42
N LEU A 30 -5.97 -5.44 0.52
CA LEU A 30 -5.11 -5.74 -0.63
C LEU A 30 -5.49 -7.08 -1.28
N ALA A 31 -5.79 -8.11 -0.47
CA ALA A 31 -6.25 -9.41 -0.97
C ALA A 31 -7.63 -9.32 -1.66
N ARG A 32 -8.53 -8.46 -1.15
CA ARG A 32 -9.86 -8.21 -1.72
C ARG A 32 -9.79 -7.42 -3.02
N LEU A 33 -8.97 -6.37 -3.06
CA LEU A 33 -8.84 -5.45 -4.18
C LEU A 33 -8.06 -6.06 -5.36
N LYS A 34 -7.14 -6.99 -5.10
CA LYS A 34 -6.25 -7.59 -6.11
C LYS A 34 -5.60 -6.53 -7.00
N PRO A 35 -4.79 -5.63 -6.43
CA PRO A 35 -4.27 -4.49 -7.17
C PRO A 35 -3.24 -4.91 -8.22
N GLN A 36 -3.36 -4.36 -9.43
CA GLN A 36 -2.33 -4.52 -10.47
C GLN A 36 -1.10 -3.60 -10.23
N ARG A 37 -1.26 -2.58 -9.37
CA ARG A 37 -0.21 -1.61 -9.04
C ARG A 37 -0.41 -1.11 -7.62
N ILE A 38 0.68 -1.01 -6.86
CA ILE A 38 0.72 -0.37 -5.53
C ILE A 38 1.73 0.78 -5.61
N VAL A 39 1.33 1.94 -5.09
CA VAL A 39 2.19 3.12 -5.00
C VAL A 39 2.44 3.40 -3.52
N ILE A 40 3.72 3.45 -3.13
CA ILE A 40 4.13 3.79 -1.76
C ILE A 40 4.39 5.29 -1.69
N LEU A 41 3.73 5.95 -0.75
CA LEU A 41 3.85 7.38 -0.51
C LEU A 41 4.60 7.63 0.79
N GLY A 42 5.86 8.03 0.69
CA GLY A 42 6.75 8.24 1.84
C GLY A 42 8.10 7.57 1.63
N GLY A 43 9.13 8.02 2.35
CA GLY A 43 10.45 7.40 2.36
C GLY A 43 10.51 6.18 3.27
N THR A 44 11.67 5.51 3.31
CA THR A 44 11.90 4.28 4.10
C THR A 44 11.71 4.46 5.61
N GLY A 45 11.82 5.68 6.12
CA GLY A 45 11.52 6.02 7.53
C GLY A 45 10.02 6.04 7.86
N ALA A 46 9.15 6.23 6.86
CA ALA A 46 7.70 6.20 7.02
C ALA A 46 7.10 4.84 6.60
N VAL A 47 7.73 4.17 5.64
CA VAL A 47 7.34 2.84 5.16
C VAL A 47 8.59 2.01 4.93
N SER A 48 8.87 1.04 5.81
CA SER A 48 10.09 0.23 5.72
C SER A 48 10.10 -0.68 4.48
N GLU A 49 11.30 -1.15 4.13
CA GLU A 49 11.50 -2.15 3.07
C GLU A 49 10.74 -3.46 3.34
N ALA A 50 10.48 -3.80 4.61
CA ALA A 50 9.69 -4.97 4.97
C ALA A 50 8.23 -4.82 4.50
N VAL A 51 7.63 -3.65 4.73
CA VAL A 51 6.28 -3.32 4.26
C VAL A 51 6.20 -3.36 2.74
N LYS A 52 7.20 -2.79 2.05
CA LYS A 52 7.29 -2.83 0.59
C LYS A 52 7.32 -4.26 0.06
N LYS A 53 8.16 -5.13 0.62
CA LYS A 53 8.23 -6.55 0.22
C LYS A 53 6.91 -7.29 0.46
N GLN A 54 6.24 -7.03 1.57
CA GLN A 54 4.92 -7.61 1.84
C GLN A 54 3.90 -7.14 0.79
N ALA A 55 3.86 -5.84 0.47
CA ALA A 55 2.95 -5.28 -0.53
C ALA A 55 3.19 -5.85 -1.95
N GLU A 56 4.46 -6.01 -2.36
CA GLU A 56 4.81 -6.57 -3.68
C GLU A 56 4.26 -7.99 -3.91
N THR A 57 4.06 -8.76 -2.84
CA THR A 57 3.50 -10.12 -2.92
C THR A 57 2.06 -10.13 -3.47
N TYR A 58 1.32 -9.03 -3.32
CA TYR A 58 -0.07 -8.93 -3.79
C TYR A 58 -0.21 -8.55 -5.27
N ILE A 59 0.85 -8.03 -5.89
CA ILE A 59 0.86 -7.69 -7.33
C ILE A 59 1.33 -8.88 -8.17
N ARG A 60 2.19 -9.73 -7.59
CA ARG A 60 2.77 -10.90 -8.29
C ARG A 60 1.86 -12.14 -8.26
N ARG A 61 0.70 -12.07 -7.60
CA ARG A 61 -0.29 -13.14 -7.53
C ARG A 61 -1.40 -12.93 -8.54
#